data_AF-A0A2P6V440-F1
#
_entry.id   AF-A0A2P6V440-F1
#
_cell.length_a   1.000
_cell.length_b   1.000
_cell.length_c   1.000
_cell.angle_alpha   90.00
_cell.angle_beta   90.00
_cell.angle_gamma   90.00
#
_symmetry.space_group_name_H-M   'P 1'
#
loop_
_entity.id
_entity.type
_entity.pdbx_description
1 polymer ?
#
loop_
_entity_poly.entity_id
_entity_poly.type
_entity_poly.pdbx_seq_one_letter_code
_entity_poly.pdbx_strand_id
1 'polypeptide(L)'
;MFGVSGTNGGARGWAASPAAPQMHGMLLSDDRGFNKKAAARWAAAEQRLSQLSALLGAAIFLLSWRYLSHFTETTGQVLGGILMASGAVGYMGGRRRSANLTNAQLIACLVGTLLAFSFVSEVARDTQVDCALAELYSQGKATQLAVAGVAQQEALQAIFLRLNEMEDSLTLVQTQGAAKQVELRQAQAALKDTDVTYIRNKVELVKAHAQQLLDSVLSNPNVTVTHIQKLSEEDKALLRRRMETADAVLDKLAKHESAEAPLTFEGYQQLLAMLTDADTVADAHPELQAAKAELPHFKAALERSSADAYHQLQVGDAPKQLAAIQAKREAQRKRFEQQFQQTLRKAEAKGQDYVSDLPEYCVKETHGETVMVTAGLAAVLTNVATAYVALSVSLRLPIGPKAA
;
A
#
# COMPACT_ATOMS: atom_id res chain seq x y z
N MET A 1 44.79 21.22 -63.53
CA MET A 1 43.52 21.25 -64.29
C MET A 1 42.42 21.08 -63.25
N PHE A 2 41.49 22.00 -62.99
CA PHE A 2 40.95 23.12 -63.75
C PHE A 2 40.93 24.38 -62.89
N GLY A 3 41.36 25.50 -63.48
CA GLY A 3 40.95 26.82 -63.05
C GLY A 3 39.78 27.28 -63.91
N VAL A 4 38.90 28.11 -63.36
CA VAL A 4 38.08 29.05 -64.14
C VAL A 4 38.01 30.36 -63.36
N SER A 5 38.45 31.39 -64.07
CA SER A 5 38.40 32.82 -63.76
C SER A 5 37.16 33.44 -64.43
N GLY A 6 36.71 34.61 -63.96
CA GLY A 6 35.77 35.50 -64.67
C GLY A 6 34.55 35.91 -63.84
N THR A 7 34.56 37.04 -63.11
CA THR A 7 34.31 38.45 -63.53
C THR A 7 32.86 38.90 -63.54
N ASN A 8 32.61 39.99 -62.79
CA ASN A 8 31.70 41.12 -63.01
C ASN A 8 30.19 40.85 -63.23
N GLY A 9 29.43 41.01 -62.14
CA GLY A 9 28.00 41.33 -62.16
C GLY A 9 27.74 42.56 -61.30
N GLY A 10 27.20 43.61 -61.91
CA GLY A 10 27.17 44.97 -61.38
C GLY A 10 26.27 45.20 -60.18
N ALA A 11 26.64 46.25 -59.45
CA ALA A 11 25.86 46.88 -58.40
C ALA A 11 24.49 47.34 -58.91
N ARG A 12 23.41 46.76 -58.36
CA ARG A 12 22.12 47.44 -58.26
C ARG A 12 21.89 47.74 -56.79
N GLY A 13 21.96 49.03 -56.47
CA GLY A 13 21.68 49.57 -55.16
C GLY A 13 20.30 49.16 -54.70
N TRP A 14 20.25 48.37 -53.64
CA TRP A 14 19.07 48.29 -52.80
C TRP A 14 19.06 49.55 -51.96
N ALA A 15 17.96 50.28 -52.07
CA ALA A 15 17.70 51.51 -51.34
C ALA A 15 18.03 51.30 -49.86
N ALA A 16 18.80 52.23 -49.31
CA ALA A 16 19.01 52.35 -47.88
C ALA A 16 17.64 52.26 -47.19
N SER A 17 17.45 51.20 -46.42
CA SER A 17 16.34 51.14 -45.48
C SER A 17 16.43 52.41 -44.61
N PRO A 18 15.31 53.09 -44.35
CA PRO A 18 15.33 54.28 -43.50
C PRO A 18 15.98 53.89 -42.19
N ALA A 19 16.99 54.67 -41.78
CA ALA A 19 17.67 54.51 -40.51
C ALA A 19 16.61 54.28 -39.44
N ALA A 20 16.57 53.06 -38.88
CA ALA A 20 15.76 52.78 -37.72
C ALA A 20 16.07 53.89 -36.71
N PRO A 21 15.05 54.54 -36.14
CA PRO A 21 15.26 55.65 -35.23
C PRO A 21 16.24 55.16 -34.16
N GLN A 22 17.42 55.77 -34.11
CA GLN A 22 18.31 55.64 -32.97
C GLN A 22 17.47 56.11 -31.79
N MET A 23 16.86 55.17 -31.07
CA MET A 23 16.34 55.44 -29.74
C MET A 23 17.56 55.76 -28.90
N HIS A 24 17.98 57.02 -28.94
CA HIS A 24 18.77 57.62 -27.88
C HIS A 24 17.94 57.40 -26.62
N GLY A 25 18.36 56.39 -25.85
CA GLY A 25 17.70 55.99 -24.62
C GLY A 25 17.42 57.23 -23.79
N MET A 26 16.14 57.49 -23.58
CA MET A 26 15.56 58.68 -22.96
C MET A 26 15.84 58.77 -21.44
N LEU A 27 16.97 58.25 -20.97
CA LEU A 27 17.23 58.02 -19.55
C LEU A 27 18.48 58.72 -18.99
N LEU A 28 19.31 59.38 -19.80
CA LEU A 28 20.58 59.93 -19.31
C LEU A 28 20.95 61.39 -19.67
N SER A 29 20.21 62.11 -20.52
CA SER A 29 20.71 63.42 -21.02
C SER A 29 20.23 64.68 -20.30
N ASP A 30 19.28 64.63 -19.35
CA ASP A 30 18.90 65.82 -18.57
C ASP A 30 19.34 65.74 -17.11
N ASP A 31 20.29 66.63 -16.79
CA ASP A 31 21.23 66.57 -15.66
C ASP A 31 21.01 67.72 -14.64
N ARG A 32 19.83 68.34 -14.61
CA ARG A 32 19.63 69.62 -13.91
C ARG A 32 19.10 69.55 -12.46
N GLY A 33 18.88 68.37 -11.88
CA GLY A 33 18.33 68.29 -10.52
C GLY A 33 18.80 67.12 -9.65
N PHE A 34 19.54 66.16 -10.20
CA PHE A 34 19.95 64.99 -9.43
C PHE A 34 21.26 65.26 -8.67
N ASN A 35 21.27 65.01 -7.37
CA ASN A 35 22.39 65.30 -6.48
C ASN A 35 23.62 64.47 -6.92
N LYS A 36 24.59 65.11 -7.60
CA LYS A 36 25.81 64.47 -8.13
C LYS A 36 26.55 63.62 -7.09
N LYS A 37 26.46 63.99 -5.81
CA LYS A 37 27.03 63.25 -4.68
C LYS A 37 26.34 61.90 -4.45
N ALA A 38 25.02 61.81 -4.62
CA ALA A 38 24.27 60.56 -4.46
C ALA A 38 24.56 59.57 -5.60
N ALA A 39 24.62 60.05 -6.85
CA ALA A 39 24.98 59.23 -8.00
C ALA A 39 26.41 58.65 -7.88
N ALA A 40 27.38 59.44 -7.39
CA ALA A 40 28.73 58.96 -7.14
C ALA A 40 28.80 57.88 -6.05
N ARG A 41 27.98 58.00 -4.99
CA ARG A 41 27.89 56.99 -3.92
C ARG A 41 27.30 55.67 -4.42
N TRP A 42 26.23 55.72 -5.21
CA TRP A 42 25.66 54.52 -5.82
C TRP A 42 26.64 53.82 -6.77
N ALA A 43 27.33 54.58 -7.63
CA ALA A 43 28.32 54.01 -8.54
C ALA A 43 29.51 53.36 -7.79
N ALA A 44 29.95 53.95 -6.68
CA ALA A 44 30.99 53.35 -5.84
C ALA A 44 30.50 52.08 -5.13
N ALA A 45 29.24 52.06 -4.69
CA ALA A 45 28.62 50.86 -4.10
C ALA A 45 28.47 49.74 -5.14
N GLU A 46 28.02 50.07 -6.36
CA GLU A 46 27.90 49.15 -7.48
C GLU A 46 29.24 48.51 -7.84
N GLN A 47 30.32 49.30 -7.90
CA GLN A 47 31.67 48.79 -8.16
C GLN A 47 32.15 47.80 -7.10
N ARG A 48 31.94 48.12 -5.81
CA ARG A 48 32.33 47.23 -4.69
C ARG A 48 31.53 45.94 -4.69
N LEU A 49 30.22 46.01 -4.91
CA LEU A 49 29.37 44.82 -4.98
C LEU A 49 29.69 43.96 -6.21
N SER A 50 30.04 44.57 -7.34
CA SER A 50 30.45 43.86 -8.56
C SER A 50 31.81 43.17 -8.41
N GLN A 51 32.73 43.78 -7.65
CA GLN A 51 34.00 43.13 -7.29
C GLN A 51 33.77 41.95 -6.34
N LEU A 52 32.89 42.12 -5.35
CA LEU A 52 32.53 41.06 -4.41
C LEU A 52 31.86 39.90 -5.14
N SER A 53 30.94 40.16 -6.08
CA SER A 53 30.30 39.12 -6.89
C SER A 53 31.30 38.37 -7.76
N ALA A 54 32.29 39.06 -8.33
CA ALA A 54 33.35 38.41 -9.12
C ALA A 54 34.26 37.53 -8.25
N LEU A 55 34.66 38.01 -7.07
CA LEU A 55 35.48 37.24 -6.12
C LEU A 55 34.73 36.01 -5.61
N LEU A 56 33.45 36.16 -5.29
CA LEU A 56 32.60 35.06 -4.86
C LEU A 56 32.38 34.05 -6.00
N GLY A 57 32.20 34.52 -7.23
CA GLY A 57 32.13 33.67 -8.42
C GLY A 57 33.41 32.83 -8.61
N ALA A 58 34.58 33.43 -8.44
CA ALA A 58 35.86 32.72 -8.49
C ALA A 58 36.02 31.72 -7.34
N ALA A 59 35.57 32.09 -6.13
CA ALA A 59 35.57 31.19 -4.98
C ALA A 59 34.67 29.97 -5.22
N ILE A 60 33.43 30.17 -5.69
CA ILE A 60 32.51 29.08 -6.04
C ILE A 60 33.12 28.21 -7.13
N PHE A 61 33.71 28.80 -8.18
CA PHE A 61 34.37 28.03 -9.24
C PHE A 61 35.47 27.09 -8.71
N LEU A 62 36.37 27.61 -7.87
CA LEU A 62 37.46 26.84 -7.29
C LEU A 62 36.97 25.80 -6.28
N LEU A 63 35.97 26.16 -5.49
CA LEU A 63 35.34 25.28 -4.51
C LEU A 63 34.63 24.12 -5.22
N SER A 64 33.86 24.39 -6.27
CA SER A 64 33.23 23.36 -7.10
C SER A 64 34.24 22.42 -7.74
N TRP A 65 35.35 22.95 -8.28
CA TRP A 65 36.45 22.13 -8.79
C TRP A 65 37.08 21.21 -7.72
N ARG A 66 37.12 21.67 -6.46
CA ARG A 66 37.84 20.96 -5.39
C ARG A 66 37.01 19.89 -4.68
N TYR A 67 35.69 20.10 -4.57
CA TYR A 67 34.80 19.34 -3.68
C TYR A 67 33.66 18.60 -4.37
N LEU A 68 33.25 19.00 -5.58
CA LEU A 68 32.09 18.39 -6.24
C LEU A 68 32.49 17.31 -7.24
N SER A 69 31.57 16.36 -7.47
CA SER A 69 31.71 15.29 -8.46
C SER A 69 31.30 15.78 -9.86
N HIS A 70 31.62 15.00 -10.89
CA HIS A 70 31.67 15.41 -12.30
C HIS A 70 30.40 16.12 -12.85
N PHE A 71 29.22 15.91 -12.26
CA PHE A 71 27.97 16.57 -12.70
C PHE A 71 27.77 17.93 -12.02
N THR A 72 27.75 17.96 -10.69
CA THR A 72 27.60 19.19 -9.87
C THR A 72 28.80 20.14 -10.01
N GLU A 73 29.98 19.60 -10.34
CA GLU A 73 31.18 20.37 -10.71
C GLU A 73 30.89 21.30 -11.89
N THR A 74 30.26 20.81 -12.96
CA THR A 74 30.01 21.61 -14.17
C THR A 74 29.01 22.73 -13.91
N THR A 75 27.93 22.46 -13.16
CA THR A 75 26.95 23.48 -12.77
C THR A 75 27.59 24.57 -11.91
N GLY A 76 28.43 24.17 -10.94
CA GLY A 76 29.18 25.10 -10.09
C GLY A 76 30.19 25.96 -10.87
N GLN A 77 30.90 25.37 -11.83
CA GLN A 77 31.82 26.10 -12.72
C GLN A 77 31.09 27.09 -13.63
N VAL A 78 29.97 26.69 -14.23
CA VAL A 78 29.15 27.57 -15.07
C VAL A 78 28.59 28.73 -14.25
N LEU A 79 28.07 28.46 -13.05
CA LEU A 79 27.61 29.49 -12.13
C LEU A 79 28.73 30.46 -11.75
N GLY A 80 29.88 29.93 -11.31
CA GLY A 80 31.06 30.73 -10.96
C GLY A 80 31.52 31.62 -12.12
N GLY A 81 31.58 31.07 -13.33
CA GLY A 81 31.91 31.81 -14.55
C GLY A 81 30.93 32.94 -14.87
N ILE A 82 29.62 32.69 -14.73
CA ILE A 82 28.58 33.72 -14.93
C ILE A 82 28.68 34.83 -13.88
N LEU A 83 28.95 34.50 -12.62
CA LEU A 83 29.14 35.50 -11.55
C LEU A 83 30.40 36.35 -11.77
N MET A 84 31.49 35.73 -12.24
CA MET A 84 32.71 36.45 -12.63
C MET A 84 32.45 37.40 -13.79
N ALA A 85 31.77 36.92 -14.84
CA ALA A 85 31.41 37.72 -16.00
C ALA A 85 30.46 38.87 -15.62
N SER A 86 29.45 38.61 -14.79
CA SER A 86 28.49 39.63 -14.35
C SER A 86 29.17 40.71 -13.50
N GLY A 87 30.06 40.31 -12.59
CA GLY A 87 30.87 41.23 -11.79
C GLY A 87 31.84 42.07 -12.64
N ALA A 88 32.46 41.47 -13.66
CA ALA A 88 33.32 42.20 -14.60
C ALA A 88 32.52 43.22 -15.44
N VAL A 89 31.37 42.81 -15.97
CA VAL A 89 30.46 43.69 -16.74
C VAL A 89 29.95 44.83 -15.88
N GLY A 90 29.56 44.56 -14.63
CA GLY A 90 29.11 45.60 -13.69
C GLY A 90 30.22 46.58 -13.30
N TYR A 91 31.42 46.07 -13.05
CA TYR A 91 32.58 46.93 -12.79
C TYR A 91 32.91 47.84 -13.98
N MET A 92 32.88 47.30 -15.21
CA MET A 92 33.06 48.09 -16.43
C MET A 92 31.90 49.07 -16.67
N GLY A 93 30.67 48.66 -16.37
CA GLY A 93 29.45 49.45 -16.47
C GLY A 93 29.50 50.69 -15.58
N GLY A 94 29.82 50.51 -14.30
CA GLY A 94 29.99 51.61 -13.35
C GLY A 94 31.13 52.56 -13.71
N ARG A 95 32.20 52.07 -14.34
CA ARG A 95 33.33 52.91 -14.79
C ARG A 95 33.00 53.71 -16.06
N ARG A 96 32.35 53.09 -17.05
CA ARG A 96 32.01 53.72 -18.34
C ARG A 96 30.67 54.45 -18.33
N ARG A 97 29.87 54.29 -17.28
CA ARG A 97 28.50 54.84 -17.15
C ARG A 97 27.61 54.48 -18.35
N SER A 98 27.72 53.25 -18.83
CA SER A 98 26.96 52.77 -19.99
C SER A 98 25.69 52.04 -19.56
N ALA A 99 24.52 52.54 -19.97
CA ALA A 99 23.23 51.91 -19.69
C ALA A 99 23.11 50.49 -20.27
N ASN A 100 23.78 50.22 -21.40
CA ASN A 100 23.76 48.89 -22.02
C ASN A 100 24.51 47.87 -21.15
N LEU A 101 25.59 48.29 -20.49
CA LEU A 101 26.35 47.42 -19.59
C LEU A 101 25.61 47.17 -18.29
N THR A 102 24.93 48.17 -17.73
CA THR A 102 24.09 47.98 -16.53
C THR A 102 22.89 47.08 -16.82
N ASN A 103 22.26 47.20 -18.00
CA ASN A 103 21.19 46.30 -18.42
C ASN A 103 21.70 44.86 -18.62
N ALA A 104 22.87 44.69 -19.24
CA ALA A 104 23.50 43.37 -19.38
C ALA A 104 23.85 42.76 -18.01
N GLN A 105 24.34 43.58 -17.06
CA GLN A 105 24.57 43.15 -15.69
C GLN A 105 23.28 42.70 -14.99
N LEU A 106 22.17 43.43 -15.14
CA LEU A 106 20.88 43.06 -14.56
C LEU A 106 20.41 41.70 -15.06
N ILE A 107 20.50 41.46 -16.36
CA ILE A 107 20.16 40.16 -16.96
C ILE A 107 21.09 39.07 -16.40
N ALA A 108 22.39 39.32 -16.36
CA ALA A 108 23.36 38.36 -15.82
C ALA A 108 23.16 38.07 -14.32
N CYS A 109 22.75 39.07 -13.53
CA CYS A 109 22.40 38.89 -12.11
C CYS A 109 21.14 38.04 -11.95
N LEU A 110 20.11 38.27 -12.78
CA LEU A 110 18.89 37.47 -12.77
C LEU A 110 19.18 35.99 -13.12
N VAL A 111 19.90 35.76 -14.21
CA VAL A 111 20.34 34.41 -14.60
C VAL A 111 21.20 33.78 -13.50
N GLY A 112 22.13 34.55 -12.94
CA GLY A 112 23.00 34.11 -11.83
C GLY A 112 22.21 33.74 -10.57
N THR A 113 21.15 34.47 -10.21
CA THR A 113 20.29 34.12 -9.06
C THR A 113 19.54 32.81 -9.29
N LEU A 114 18.96 32.63 -10.47
CA LEU A 114 18.22 31.40 -10.81
C LEU A 114 19.16 30.18 -10.79
N LEU A 115 20.34 30.31 -11.38
CA LEU A 115 21.35 29.25 -11.37
C LEU A 115 21.89 28.98 -9.96
N ALA A 116 22.06 30.01 -9.13
CA ALA A 116 22.49 29.82 -7.74
C ALA A 116 21.44 29.07 -6.90
N PHE A 117 20.14 29.35 -7.07
CA PHE A 117 19.09 28.56 -6.43
C PHE A 117 19.05 27.11 -6.91
N SER A 118 19.18 26.91 -8.23
CA SER A 118 19.25 25.56 -8.81
C SER A 118 20.44 24.79 -8.23
N PHE A 119 21.62 25.41 -8.19
CA PHE A 119 22.84 24.83 -7.66
C PHE A 119 22.71 24.47 -6.17
N VAL A 120 22.18 25.37 -5.34
CA VAL A 120 21.97 25.09 -3.90
C VAL A 120 21.01 23.91 -3.72
N SER A 121 19.92 23.87 -4.49
CA SER A 121 18.95 22.76 -4.41
C SER A 121 19.53 21.44 -4.89
N GLU A 122 20.38 21.46 -5.92
CA GLU A 122 21.03 20.28 -6.48
C GLU A 122 22.07 19.72 -5.50
N VAL A 123 22.96 20.56 -4.98
CA VAL A 123 23.96 20.16 -3.99
C VAL A 123 23.32 19.60 -2.71
N ALA A 124 22.29 20.26 -2.17
CA ALA A 124 21.61 19.76 -0.97
C ALA A 124 20.89 18.41 -1.21
N ARG A 125 20.31 18.23 -2.40
CA ARG A 125 19.62 16.99 -2.76
C ARG A 125 20.59 15.84 -2.98
N ASP A 126 21.64 16.06 -3.76
CA ASP A 126 22.57 15.01 -4.16
C ASP A 126 23.34 14.48 -2.95
N THR A 127 23.83 15.38 -2.09
CA THR A 127 24.51 15.00 -0.84
C THR A 127 23.61 14.22 0.11
N GLN A 128 22.35 14.63 0.27
CA GLN A 128 21.39 13.92 1.11
C GLN A 128 21.05 12.54 0.54
N VAL A 129 20.85 12.42 -0.77
CA VAL A 129 20.49 11.15 -1.42
C VAL A 129 21.67 10.18 -1.42
N ASP A 130 22.87 10.63 -1.80
CA ASP A 130 24.04 9.76 -1.91
C ASP A 130 24.55 9.32 -0.54
N CYS A 131 24.52 10.20 0.47
CA CYS A 131 24.86 9.81 1.85
C CYS A 131 23.80 8.88 2.45
N ALA A 132 22.51 9.14 2.25
CA ALA A 132 21.44 8.26 2.74
C ALA A 132 21.47 6.89 2.05
N LEU A 133 21.77 6.84 0.74
CA LEU A 133 21.88 5.59 0.00
C LEU A 133 23.13 4.81 0.41
N ALA A 134 24.26 5.48 0.64
CA ALA A 134 25.46 4.85 1.18
C ALA A 134 25.24 4.31 2.60
N GLU A 135 24.55 5.07 3.45
CA GLU A 135 24.17 4.62 4.79
C GLU A 135 23.26 3.38 4.71
N LEU A 136 22.19 3.43 3.92
CA LEU A 136 21.29 2.29 3.71
C LEU A 136 22.01 1.08 3.11
N TYR A 137 22.96 1.29 2.19
CA TYR A 137 23.77 0.22 1.63
C TYR A 137 24.69 -0.42 2.68
N SER A 138 25.32 0.39 3.53
CA SER A 138 26.16 -0.09 4.63
C SER A 138 25.33 -0.87 5.67
N GLN A 139 24.15 -0.36 6.03
CA GLN A 139 23.19 -1.05 6.90
C GLN A 139 22.68 -2.35 6.25
N GLY A 140 22.41 -2.33 4.94
CA GLY A 140 22.01 -3.51 4.17
C GLY A 140 23.09 -4.59 4.14
N LYS A 141 24.36 -4.21 3.96
CA LYS A 141 25.49 -5.13 3.99
C LYS A 141 25.75 -5.69 5.38
N ALA A 142 25.61 -4.84 6.41
CA ALA A 142 25.74 -5.23 7.81
C ALA A 142 24.65 -6.22 8.23
N THR A 143 23.40 -5.93 7.88
CA THR A 143 22.28 -6.85 8.09
C THR A 143 22.46 -8.12 7.29
N GLN A 144 22.95 -8.07 6.04
CA GLN A 144 23.26 -9.25 5.26
C GLN A 144 24.36 -10.11 5.90
N LEU A 145 25.42 -9.51 6.45
CA LEU A 145 26.50 -10.24 7.14
C LEU A 145 26.03 -10.80 8.49
N ALA A 146 25.24 -10.04 9.25
CA ALA A 146 24.61 -10.50 10.48
C ALA A 146 23.65 -11.66 10.18
N VAL A 147 22.83 -11.53 9.14
CA VAL A 147 21.92 -12.57 8.66
C VAL A 147 22.71 -13.74 8.08
N ALA A 148 23.86 -13.58 7.43
CA ALA A 148 24.67 -14.69 6.93
C ALA A 148 25.34 -15.48 8.07
N GLY A 149 25.84 -14.79 9.09
CA GLY A 149 26.40 -15.41 10.29
C GLY A 149 25.33 -16.14 11.10
N VAL A 150 24.16 -15.52 11.23
CA VAL A 150 22.97 -16.12 11.82
C VAL A 150 22.47 -17.27 10.96
N ALA A 151 22.40 -17.14 9.63
CA ALA A 151 21.91 -18.15 8.70
C ALA A 151 22.81 -19.38 8.63
N GLN A 152 24.11 -19.31 8.93
CA GLN A 152 24.92 -20.53 9.04
C GLN A 152 24.63 -21.31 10.34
N GLN A 153 24.46 -20.61 11.47
CA GLN A 153 24.05 -21.24 12.73
C GLN A 153 22.59 -21.69 12.72
N GLU A 154 21.69 -20.86 12.17
CA GLU A 154 20.27 -21.10 11.99
C GLU A 154 20.00 -22.06 10.85
N ALA A 155 20.76 -22.14 9.75
CA ALA A 155 20.56 -23.19 8.76
C ALA A 155 20.85 -24.55 9.39
N LEU A 156 21.92 -24.68 10.20
CA LEU A 156 22.16 -25.91 10.96
C LEU A 156 21.04 -26.17 11.97
N GLN A 157 20.63 -25.16 12.76
CA GLN A 157 19.61 -25.35 13.79
C GLN A 157 18.20 -25.55 13.22
N ALA A 158 17.87 -24.92 12.09
CA ALA A 158 16.63 -25.08 11.34
C ALA A 158 16.64 -26.36 10.51
N ILE A 159 17.79 -26.83 10.01
CA ILE A 159 17.93 -28.18 9.43
C ILE A 159 17.73 -29.22 10.53
N PHE A 160 18.32 -29.04 11.72
CA PHE A 160 18.10 -29.94 12.87
C PHE A 160 16.66 -29.90 13.37
N LEU A 161 16.05 -28.72 13.50
CA LEU A 161 14.65 -28.57 13.89
C LEU A 161 13.70 -29.07 12.82
N ARG A 162 13.97 -28.85 11.52
CA ARG A 162 13.19 -29.48 10.45
C ARG A 162 13.40 -30.97 10.41
N LEU A 163 14.61 -31.50 10.61
CA LEU A 163 14.84 -32.94 10.65
C LEU A 163 14.07 -33.56 11.81
N ASN A 164 14.13 -32.96 13.01
CA ASN A 164 13.34 -33.41 14.15
C ASN A 164 11.83 -33.22 13.93
N GLU A 165 11.38 -32.11 13.34
CA GLU A 165 9.96 -31.89 13.06
C GLU A 165 9.47 -32.81 11.93
N MET A 166 10.33 -33.14 10.97
CA MET A 166 10.03 -34.09 9.89
C MET A 166 10.02 -35.51 10.44
N GLU A 167 10.92 -35.86 11.37
CA GLU A 167 10.98 -37.15 12.06
C GLU A 167 9.81 -37.31 13.05
N ASP A 168 9.46 -36.27 13.80
CA ASP A 168 8.25 -36.21 14.64
C ASP A 168 6.99 -36.22 13.78
N SER A 169 6.98 -35.56 12.62
CA SER A 169 5.83 -35.62 11.70
C SER A 169 5.75 -36.96 10.99
N LEU A 170 6.88 -37.62 10.67
CA LEU A 170 6.91 -38.93 10.06
C LEU A 170 6.49 -39.99 11.07
N THR A 171 6.95 -39.93 12.31
CA THR A 171 6.50 -40.81 13.39
C THR A 171 5.04 -40.54 13.73
N LEU A 172 4.61 -39.27 13.83
CA LEU A 172 3.21 -38.90 14.07
C LEU A 172 2.30 -39.24 12.88
N VAL A 173 2.75 -39.18 11.63
CA VAL A 173 1.97 -39.57 10.44
C VAL A 173 1.97 -41.09 10.26
N GLN A 174 3.09 -41.77 10.47
CA GLN A 174 3.19 -43.23 10.33
C GLN A 174 2.54 -43.99 11.49
N THR A 175 2.70 -43.54 12.73
CA THR A 175 2.13 -44.25 13.90
C THR A 175 0.79 -43.69 14.36
N GLN A 176 0.61 -42.36 14.40
CA GLN A 176 -0.67 -41.77 14.81
C GLN A 176 -1.56 -41.41 13.60
N GLY A 177 -1.00 -41.06 12.46
CA GLY A 177 -1.76 -40.60 11.29
C GLY A 177 -2.58 -41.74 10.68
N ALA A 178 -1.98 -42.90 10.46
CA ALA A 178 -2.70 -44.09 9.98
C ALA A 178 -3.74 -44.57 11.00
N ALA A 179 -3.36 -44.72 12.27
CA ALA A 179 -4.27 -45.18 13.33
C ALA A 179 -5.44 -44.20 13.55
N LYS A 180 -5.16 -42.91 13.61
CA LYS A 180 -6.17 -41.87 13.83
C LYS A 180 -7.01 -41.60 12.59
N GLN A 181 -6.47 -41.82 11.38
CA GLN A 181 -7.27 -41.79 10.16
C GLN A 181 -8.26 -42.97 10.12
N VAL A 182 -7.87 -44.13 10.66
CA VAL A 182 -8.79 -45.26 10.86
C VAL A 182 -9.84 -44.92 11.93
N GLU A 183 -9.45 -44.36 13.08
CA GLU A 183 -10.40 -43.91 14.12
C GLU A 183 -11.36 -42.84 13.60
N LEU A 184 -10.88 -41.88 12.82
CA LEU A 184 -11.72 -40.85 12.18
C LEU A 184 -12.70 -41.48 11.20
N ARG A 185 -12.26 -42.43 10.38
CA ARG A 185 -13.15 -43.16 9.46
C ARG A 185 -14.18 -43.97 10.24
N GLN A 186 -13.81 -44.61 11.34
CA GLN A 186 -14.74 -45.34 12.21
C GLN A 186 -15.76 -44.39 12.85
N ALA A 187 -15.32 -43.23 13.35
CA ALA A 187 -16.22 -42.22 13.92
C ALA A 187 -17.14 -41.60 12.86
N GLN A 188 -16.65 -41.39 11.63
CA GLN A 188 -17.45 -40.92 10.50
C GLN A 188 -18.47 -41.97 10.05
N ALA A 189 -18.09 -43.25 10.01
CA ALA A 189 -18.99 -44.36 9.73
C ALA A 189 -20.07 -44.50 10.81
N ALA A 190 -19.68 -44.43 12.09
CA ALA A 190 -20.62 -44.43 13.20
C ALA A 190 -21.60 -43.25 13.12
N LEU A 191 -21.12 -42.04 12.78
CA LEU A 191 -21.99 -40.87 12.59
C LEU A 191 -22.96 -41.08 11.42
N LYS A 192 -22.48 -41.63 10.31
CA LYS A 192 -23.31 -41.97 9.13
C LYS A 192 -24.41 -42.97 9.52
N ASP A 193 -24.07 -44.02 10.25
CA ASP A 193 -25.05 -45.01 10.72
C ASP A 193 -26.07 -44.38 11.67
N THR A 194 -25.64 -43.48 12.56
CA THR A 194 -26.55 -42.75 13.46
C THR A 194 -27.49 -41.82 12.70
N ASP A 195 -27.02 -41.09 11.69
CA ASP A 195 -27.84 -40.19 10.88
C ASP A 195 -28.85 -40.97 10.03
N VAL A 196 -28.44 -42.09 9.42
CA VAL A 196 -29.35 -42.98 8.66
C VAL A 196 -30.43 -43.56 9.57
N THR A 197 -30.05 -44.05 10.75
CA THR A 197 -30.99 -44.58 11.74
C THR A 197 -31.93 -43.48 12.25
N TYR A 198 -31.41 -42.29 12.51
CA TYR A 198 -32.20 -41.14 12.93
C TYR A 198 -33.23 -40.71 11.87
N ILE A 199 -32.82 -40.59 10.61
CA ILE A 199 -33.70 -40.26 9.49
C ILE A 199 -34.81 -41.31 9.37
N ARG A 200 -34.44 -42.60 9.41
CA ARG A 200 -35.39 -43.71 9.34
C ARG A 200 -36.40 -43.66 10.49
N ASN A 201 -35.94 -43.50 11.73
CA ASN A 201 -36.81 -43.41 12.91
C ASN A 201 -37.80 -42.24 12.80
N LYS A 202 -37.37 -41.10 12.24
CA LYS A 202 -38.25 -39.94 12.04
C LYS A 202 -39.29 -40.15 10.95
N VAL A 203 -38.97 -40.90 9.91
CA VAL A 203 -39.92 -41.31 8.87
C VAL A 203 -40.90 -42.36 9.41
N GLU A 204 -40.40 -43.34 10.17
CA GLU A 204 -41.23 -44.37 10.81
C GLU A 204 -42.20 -43.76 11.84
N LEU A 205 -41.79 -42.72 12.58
CA LEU A 205 -42.67 -41.96 13.48
C LEU A 205 -43.85 -41.33 12.73
N VAL A 206 -43.59 -40.66 11.60
CA VAL A 206 -44.64 -40.05 10.77
C VAL A 206 -45.57 -41.12 10.19
N LYS A 207 -45.02 -42.25 9.75
CA LYS A 207 -45.78 -43.40 9.25
C LYS A 207 -46.69 -43.99 10.33
N ALA A 208 -46.15 -44.23 11.51
CA ALA A 208 -46.88 -44.78 12.65
C ALA A 208 -48.00 -43.83 13.10
N HIS A 209 -47.75 -42.52 13.11
CA HIS A 209 -48.77 -41.53 13.46
C HIS A 209 -49.89 -41.49 12.41
N ALA A 210 -49.55 -41.50 11.11
CA ALA A 210 -50.56 -41.58 10.05
C ALA A 210 -51.41 -42.87 10.13
N GLN A 211 -50.78 -44.01 10.42
CA GLN A 211 -51.48 -45.28 10.65
C GLN A 211 -52.39 -45.20 11.88
N GLN A 212 -51.89 -44.68 13.00
CA GLN A 212 -52.68 -44.49 14.20
C GLN A 212 -53.88 -43.56 13.97
N LEU A 213 -53.70 -42.49 13.18
CA LEU A 213 -54.80 -41.60 12.78
C LEU A 213 -55.86 -42.37 12.00
N LEU A 214 -55.45 -43.18 11.00
CA LEU A 214 -56.35 -44.00 10.21
C LEU A 214 -57.07 -45.07 11.06
N ASP A 215 -56.32 -45.80 11.89
CA ASP A 215 -56.83 -46.84 12.78
C ASP A 215 -57.77 -46.27 13.83
N SER A 216 -57.50 -45.06 14.35
CA SER A 216 -58.38 -44.38 15.29
C SER A 216 -59.74 -44.02 14.69
N VAL A 217 -59.80 -43.84 13.37
CA VAL A 217 -61.05 -43.59 12.65
C VAL A 217 -61.75 -44.91 12.30
N LEU A 218 -61.01 -45.89 11.77
CA LEU A 218 -61.57 -47.15 11.29
C LEU A 218 -61.97 -48.13 12.41
N SER A 219 -61.20 -48.17 13.49
CA SER A 219 -61.38 -49.13 14.59
C SER A 219 -62.25 -48.58 15.73
N ASN A 220 -62.73 -47.35 15.63
CA ASN A 220 -63.55 -46.76 16.69
C ASN A 220 -64.98 -47.35 16.65
N PRO A 221 -65.40 -48.09 17.69
CA PRO A 221 -66.72 -48.74 17.71
C PRO A 221 -67.88 -47.75 17.67
N ASN A 222 -67.63 -46.47 17.96
CA ASN A 222 -68.62 -45.41 17.86
C ASN A 222 -68.81 -44.91 16.40
N VAL A 223 -67.93 -45.26 15.48
CA VAL A 223 -68.00 -44.89 14.05
C VAL A 223 -68.79 -45.97 13.29
N THR A 224 -70.06 -46.16 13.64
CA THR A 224 -70.99 -47.00 12.87
C THR A 224 -71.71 -46.16 11.82
N VAL A 225 -72.17 -46.76 10.71
CA VAL A 225 -72.90 -46.04 9.64
C VAL A 225 -74.06 -45.21 10.18
N THR A 226 -74.75 -45.72 11.20
CA THR A 226 -75.87 -45.05 11.88
C THR A 226 -75.42 -43.89 12.77
N HIS A 227 -74.24 -43.97 13.39
CA HIS A 227 -73.67 -42.87 14.18
C HIS A 227 -73.06 -41.79 13.27
N ILE A 228 -72.42 -42.18 12.16
CA ILE A 228 -71.91 -41.25 11.15
C ILE A 228 -73.06 -40.39 10.63
N GLN A 229 -74.23 -40.96 10.33
CA GLN A 229 -75.41 -40.20 9.88
C GLN A 229 -75.87 -39.14 10.91
N LYS A 230 -75.66 -39.39 12.20
CA LYS A 230 -76.04 -38.51 13.31
C LYS A 230 -74.98 -37.45 13.67
N LEU A 231 -73.75 -37.58 13.19
CA LEU A 231 -72.71 -36.56 13.38
C LEU A 231 -73.08 -35.26 12.66
N SER A 232 -72.60 -34.14 13.20
CA SER A 232 -72.70 -32.85 12.52
C SER A 232 -71.96 -32.90 11.18
N GLU A 233 -72.36 -32.07 10.20
CA GLU A 233 -71.65 -31.99 8.92
C GLU A 233 -70.20 -31.53 9.10
N GLU A 234 -69.92 -30.74 10.14
CA GLU A 234 -68.58 -30.31 10.52
C GLU A 234 -67.71 -31.48 11.01
N ASP A 235 -68.24 -32.35 11.88
CA ASP A 235 -67.52 -33.54 12.36
C ASP A 235 -67.29 -34.57 11.25
N LYS A 236 -68.26 -34.73 10.34
CA LYS A 236 -68.10 -35.58 9.15
C LYS A 236 -66.99 -35.05 8.24
N ALA A 237 -66.95 -33.74 8.02
CA ALA A 237 -65.91 -33.10 7.21
C ALA A 237 -64.53 -33.25 7.88
N LEU A 238 -64.44 -33.09 9.20
CA LEU A 238 -63.22 -33.31 9.97
C LEU A 238 -62.73 -34.77 9.83
N LEU A 239 -63.62 -35.74 10.00
CA LEU A 239 -63.28 -37.16 9.92
C LEU A 239 -62.76 -37.55 8.52
N ARG A 240 -63.45 -37.08 7.46
CA ARG A 240 -63.00 -37.27 6.07
C ARG A 240 -61.64 -36.66 5.84
N ARG A 241 -61.43 -35.42 6.28
CA ARG A 241 -60.15 -34.72 6.16
C ARG A 241 -59.03 -35.49 6.85
N ARG A 242 -59.27 -36.05 8.04
CA ARG A 242 -58.28 -36.88 8.76
C ARG A 242 -57.93 -38.14 7.97
N MET A 243 -58.91 -38.89 7.50
CA MET A 243 -58.68 -40.09 6.68
C MET A 243 -57.92 -39.76 5.39
N GLU A 244 -58.39 -38.76 4.63
CA GLU A 244 -57.75 -38.32 3.39
C GLU A 244 -56.31 -37.87 3.62
N THR A 245 -56.03 -37.21 4.76
CA THR A 245 -54.68 -36.78 5.11
C THR A 245 -53.77 -37.95 5.47
N ALA A 246 -54.26 -38.89 6.29
CA ALA A 246 -53.51 -40.11 6.62
C ALA A 246 -53.19 -40.93 5.37
N ASP A 247 -54.19 -41.16 4.52
CA ASP A 247 -54.02 -41.88 3.25
C ASP A 247 -53.04 -41.17 2.33
N ALA A 248 -53.12 -39.84 2.20
CA ALA A 248 -52.19 -39.05 1.39
C ALA A 248 -50.74 -39.11 1.94
N VAL A 249 -50.55 -39.10 3.25
CA VAL A 249 -49.23 -39.23 3.89
C VAL A 249 -48.67 -40.63 3.65
N LEU A 250 -49.47 -41.68 3.85
CA LEU A 250 -49.06 -43.06 3.64
C LEU A 250 -48.75 -43.36 2.17
N ASP A 251 -49.56 -42.86 1.25
CA ASP A 251 -49.33 -42.99 -0.20
C ASP A 251 -48.04 -42.28 -0.63
N LYS A 252 -47.79 -41.06 -0.13
CA LYS A 252 -46.52 -40.35 -0.39
C LYS A 252 -45.32 -41.11 0.17
N LEU A 253 -45.40 -41.63 1.39
CA LEU A 253 -44.33 -42.44 1.98
C LEU A 253 -44.10 -43.74 1.20
N ALA A 254 -45.16 -44.43 0.78
CA ALA A 254 -45.06 -45.65 -0.03
C ALA A 254 -44.44 -45.39 -1.42
N LYS A 255 -44.75 -44.23 -2.03
CA LYS A 255 -44.10 -43.78 -3.26
C LYS A 255 -42.60 -43.52 -3.06
N HIS A 256 -42.21 -42.92 -1.94
CA HIS A 256 -40.79 -42.72 -1.61
C HIS A 256 -40.06 -44.03 -1.30
N GLU A 257 -40.71 -44.98 -0.61
CA GLU A 257 -40.15 -46.32 -0.36
C GLU A 257 -39.93 -47.11 -1.65
N SER A 258 -40.78 -46.92 -2.67
CA SER A 258 -40.73 -47.66 -3.95
C SER A 258 -39.91 -46.98 -5.06
N ALA A 259 -39.79 -45.65 -5.06
CA ALA A 259 -39.16 -44.91 -6.16
C ALA A 259 -37.63 -44.80 -6.09
N GLU A 260 -36.95 -45.45 -5.13
CA GLU A 260 -35.51 -45.29 -4.79
C GLU A 260 -35.06 -43.84 -4.50
N ALA A 261 -35.93 -42.86 -4.65
CA ALA A 261 -35.64 -41.45 -4.44
C ALA A 261 -35.70 -41.10 -2.95
N PRO A 262 -34.61 -40.57 -2.36
CA PRO A 262 -34.60 -40.21 -0.95
C PRO A 262 -35.64 -39.12 -0.65
N LEU A 263 -36.31 -39.24 0.50
CA LEU A 263 -37.26 -38.23 0.99
C LEU A 263 -36.53 -36.88 1.13
N THR A 264 -37.01 -35.84 0.48
CA THR A 264 -36.41 -34.50 0.60
C THR A 264 -36.82 -33.84 1.92
N PHE A 265 -36.03 -32.88 2.40
CA PHE A 265 -36.37 -32.10 3.58
C PHE A 265 -37.76 -31.44 3.46
N GLU A 266 -38.04 -30.84 2.31
CA GLU A 266 -39.35 -30.22 2.01
C GLU A 266 -40.48 -31.25 2.03
N GLY A 267 -40.23 -32.46 1.49
CA GLY A 267 -41.16 -33.58 1.54
C GLY A 267 -41.50 -33.96 2.98
N TYR A 268 -40.49 -34.15 3.84
CA TYR A 268 -40.70 -34.47 5.26
C TYR A 268 -41.44 -33.35 6.01
N GLN A 269 -41.07 -32.09 5.78
CA GLN A 269 -41.74 -30.94 6.38
C GLN A 269 -43.21 -30.86 5.96
N GLN A 270 -43.51 -31.14 4.69
CA GLN A 270 -44.89 -31.18 4.19
C GLN A 270 -45.69 -32.30 4.84
N LEU A 271 -45.11 -33.50 4.99
CA LEU A 271 -45.78 -34.64 5.66
C LEU A 271 -46.10 -34.31 7.11
N LEU A 272 -45.16 -33.72 7.85
CA LEU A 272 -45.39 -33.27 9.22
C LEU A 272 -46.47 -32.19 9.29
N ALA A 273 -46.43 -31.18 8.40
CA ALA A 273 -47.43 -30.12 8.37
C ALA A 273 -48.84 -30.65 8.12
N MET A 274 -48.99 -31.58 7.16
CA MET A 274 -50.27 -32.22 6.86
C MET A 274 -50.83 -32.95 8.08
N LEU A 275 -50.01 -33.76 8.78
CA LEU A 275 -50.46 -34.45 9.99
C LEU A 275 -50.82 -33.48 11.12
N THR A 276 -50.01 -32.42 11.33
CA THR A 276 -50.32 -31.41 12.36
C THR A 276 -51.56 -30.59 12.04
N ASP A 277 -51.86 -30.33 10.76
CA ASP A 277 -53.02 -29.53 10.35
C ASP A 277 -54.33 -30.34 10.38
N ALA A 278 -54.25 -31.66 10.18
CA ALA A 278 -55.39 -32.56 10.30
C ALA A 278 -55.77 -32.83 11.77
N ASP A 279 -54.81 -32.64 12.68
CA ASP A 279 -55.03 -32.81 14.10
C ASP A 279 -55.45 -31.50 14.77
N THR A 280 -56.75 -31.30 14.86
CA THR A 280 -57.36 -30.09 15.44
C THR A 280 -57.21 -29.99 16.96
N VAL A 281 -56.73 -31.04 17.63
CA VAL A 281 -56.45 -31.04 19.07
C VAL A 281 -54.96 -30.76 19.25
N ALA A 282 -54.61 -29.48 19.41
CA ALA A 282 -53.22 -29.02 19.48
C ALA A 282 -52.35 -29.76 20.51
N ASP A 283 -52.95 -30.35 21.55
CA ASP A 283 -52.27 -31.06 22.64
C ASP A 283 -52.26 -32.60 22.52
N ALA A 284 -52.84 -33.19 21.47
CA ALA A 284 -53.05 -34.64 21.41
C ALA A 284 -51.77 -35.45 21.13
N HIS A 285 -50.75 -34.86 20.49
CA HIS A 285 -49.56 -35.60 20.04
C HIS A 285 -48.25 -34.82 20.27
N PRO A 286 -47.67 -34.87 21.48
CA PRO A 286 -46.41 -34.19 21.80
C PRO A 286 -45.25 -34.64 20.91
N GLU A 287 -45.31 -35.86 20.38
CA GLU A 287 -44.29 -36.43 19.50
C GLU A 287 -44.16 -35.69 18.16
N LEU A 288 -45.27 -35.25 17.56
CA LEU A 288 -45.25 -34.47 16.31
C LEU A 288 -44.70 -33.05 16.55
N GLN A 289 -45.03 -32.44 17.69
CA GLN A 289 -44.46 -31.14 18.06
C GLN A 289 -42.96 -31.24 18.33
N ALA A 290 -42.51 -32.31 19.00
CA ALA A 290 -41.09 -32.59 19.19
C ALA A 290 -40.37 -32.82 17.85
N ALA A 291 -40.97 -33.59 16.94
CA ALA A 291 -40.44 -33.78 15.59
C ALA A 291 -40.34 -32.46 14.81
N LYS A 292 -41.30 -31.55 14.97
CA LYS A 292 -41.27 -30.21 14.38
C LYS A 292 -40.14 -29.34 14.97
N ALA A 293 -39.89 -29.43 16.27
CA ALA A 293 -38.79 -28.73 16.92
C ALA A 293 -37.42 -29.27 16.45
N GLU A 294 -37.33 -30.56 16.13
CA GLU A 294 -36.11 -31.22 15.64
C GLU A 294 -35.87 -31.11 14.13
N LEU A 295 -36.72 -30.38 13.39
CA LEU A 295 -36.54 -30.14 11.95
C LEU A 295 -35.14 -29.62 11.56
N PRO A 296 -34.49 -28.70 12.31
CA PRO A 296 -33.13 -28.27 11.99
C PRO A 296 -32.11 -29.42 12.06
N HIS A 297 -32.26 -30.32 13.04
CA HIS A 297 -31.39 -31.49 13.18
C HIS A 297 -31.62 -32.50 12.06
N PHE A 298 -32.88 -32.72 11.69
CA PHE A 298 -33.24 -33.57 10.54
C PHE A 298 -32.69 -33.01 9.23
N LYS A 299 -32.82 -31.70 8.99
CA LYS A 299 -32.24 -31.03 7.83
C LYS A 299 -30.73 -31.26 7.76
N ALA A 300 -30.02 -31.01 8.87
CA ALA A 300 -28.57 -31.17 8.92
C ALA A 300 -28.13 -32.62 8.69
N ALA A 301 -28.84 -33.61 9.26
CA ALA A 301 -28.58 -35.03 9.00
C ALA A 301 -28.82 -35.41 7.53
N LEU A 302 -29.90 -34.89 6.93
CA LEU A 302 -30.26 -35.16 5.54
C LEU A 302 -29.30 -34.51 4.54
N GLU A 303 -28.85 -33.29 4.80
CA GLU A 303 -27.82 -32.61 4.00
C GLU A 303 -26.49 -33.36 4.08
N ARG A 304 -26.07 -33.78 5.28
CA ARG A 304 -24.86 -34.61 5.44
C ARG A 304 -24.97 -35.94 4.71
N SER A 305 -26.11 -36.60 4.84
CA SER A 305 -26.36 -37.90 4.21
C SER A 305 -26.44 -37.83 2.69
N SER A 306 -27.10 -36.80 2.14
CA SER A 306 -27.29 -36.65 0.69
C SER A 306 -26.02 -36.21 -0.03
N ALA A 307 -25.19 -35.39 0.60
CA ALA A 307 -23.91 -34.93 0.04
C ALA A 307 -22.73 -35.89 0.32
N ASP A 308 -22.95 -36.98 1.08
CA ASP A 308 -21.90 -37.86 1.64
C ASP A 308 -20.75 -37.07 2.31
N ALA A 309 -21.09 -35.94 2.94
CA ALA A 309 -20.14 -34.95 3.46
C ALA A 309 -19.45 -35.36 4.78
N TYR A 310 -19.65 -36.61 5.22
CA TYR A 310 -19.08 -37.15 6.46
C TYR A 310 -17.55 -37.08 6.49
N HIS A 311 -16.90 -37.22 5.32
CA HIS A 311 -15.45 -37.14 5.19
C HIS A 311 -14.86 -35.76 5.54
N GLN A 312 -15.67 -34.69 5.49
CA GLN A 312 -15.24 -33.31 5.77
C GLN A 312 -15.39 -32.94 7.25
N LEU A 313 -16.18 -33.71 8.00
CA LEU A 313 -16.43 -33.46 9.41
C LEU A 313 -15.26 -33.96 10.25
N GLN A 314 -14.69 -33.04 11.04
CA GLN A 314 -13.76 -33.40 12.10
C GLN A 314 -14.56 -33.87 13.30
N VAL A 315 -14.75 -35.18 13.41
CA VAL A 315 -15.51 -35.81 14.50
C VAL A 315 -14.59 -36.04 15.72
N GLY A 316 -15.13 -35.92 16.93
CA GLY A 316 -14.41 -36.22 18.19
C GLY A 316 -13.40 -35.14 18.60
N ASP A 317 -12.23 -35.56 19.09
CA ASP A 317 -11.19 -34.65 19.61
C ASP A 317 -10.20 -34.13 18.55
N ALA A 318 -10.39 -34.50 17.28
CA ALA A 318 -9.58 -34.01 16.17
C ALA A 318 -9.44 -32.47 16.08
N PRO A 319 -10.50 -31.65 16.21
CA PRO A 319 -10.37 -30.19 16.13
C PRO A 319 -9.56 -29.62 17.30
N LYS A 320 -9.72 -30.17 18.52
CA LYS A 320 -8.95 -29.74 19.69
C LYS A 320 -7.47 -30.05 19.53
N GLN A 321 -7.13 -31.22 18.99
CA GLN A 321 -5.74 -31.60 18.75
C GLN A 321 -5.11 -30.76 17.62
N LEU A 322 -5.86 -30.44 16.57
CA LEU A 322 -5.40 -29.51 15.52
C LEU A 322 -5.15 -28.11 16.09
N ALA A 323 -6.07 -27.59 16.90
CA ALA A 323 -5.89 -26.31 17.57
C ALA A 323 -4.66 -26.33 18.49
N ALA A 324 -4.41 -27.42 19.23
CA ALA A 324 -3.24 -27.56 20.09
C ALA A 324 -1.92 -27.58 19.29
N ILE A 325 -1.90 -28.24 18.12
CA ILE A 325 -0.75 -28.27 17.23
C ILE A 325 -0.50 -26.87 16.64
N GLN A 326 -1.55 -26.17 16.21
CA GLN A 326 -1.44 -24.81 15.70
C GLN A 326 -0.92 -23.84 16.78
N ALA A 327 -1.45 -23.93 18.00
CA ALA A 327 -0.98 -23.13 19.13
C ALA A 327 0.49 -23.39 19.46
N LYS A 328 0.95 -24.65 19.38
CA LYS A 328 2.38 -24.98 19.55
C LYS A 328 3.25 -24.34 18.47
N ARG A 329 2.82 -24.40 17.20
CA ARG A 329 3.54 -23.77 16.06
C ARG A 329 3.61 -22.25 16.21
N GLU A 330 2.53 -21.61 16.61
CA GLU A 330 2.52 -20.16 16.86
C GLU A 330 3.44 -19.77 18.01
N ALA A 331 3.43 -20.53 19.11
CA ALA A 331 4.32 -20.29 20.24
C ALA A 331 5.81 -20.44 19.85
N GLN A 332 6.14 -21.43 19.01
CA GLN A 332 7.49 -21.61 18.49
C GLN A 332 7.91 -20.46 17.59
N ARG A 333 7.04 -20.00 16.67
CA ARG A 333 7.31 -18.82 15.83
C ARG A 333 7.60 -17.57 16.65
N LYS A 334 6.77 -17.30 17.68
CA LYS A 334 6.98 -16.15 18.58
C LYS A 334 8.31 -16.23 19.32
N ARG A 335 8.69 -17.42 19.82
CA ARG A 335 9.99 -17.61 20.49
C ARG A 335 11.16 -17.37 19.54
N PHE A 336 11.07 -17.88 18.32
CA PHE A 336 12.09 -17.67 17.30
C PHE A 336 12.22 -16.18 16.96
N GLU A 337 11.11 -15.49 16.70
CA GLU A 337 11.10 -14.06 16.42
C GLU A 337 11.73 -13.23 17.55
N GLN A 338 11.41 -13.57 18.81
CA GLN A 338 12.03 -12.92 19.97
C GLN A 338 13.54 -13.17 20.05
N GLN A 339 14.00 -14.40 19.81
CA GLN A 339 15.43 -14.72 19.80
C GLN A 339 16.17 -14.01 18.66
N PHE A 340 15.54 -13.93 17.49
CA PHE A 340 16.06 -13.22 16.33
C PHE A 340 16.20 -11.72 16.61
N GLN A 341 15.14 -11.07 17.12
CA GLN A 341 15.18 -9.66 17.50
C GLN A 341 16.24 -9.37 18.58
N GLN A 342 16.39 -10.26 19.57
CA GLN A 342 17.44 -10.11 20.57
C GLN A 342 18.85 -10.21 19.97
N THR A 343 19.04 -11.06 18.97
CA THR A 343 20.32 -11.22 18.27
C THR A 343 20.65 -10.00 17.43
N LEU A 344 19.66 -9.44 16.72
CA LEU A 344 19.81 -8.17 15.99
C LEU A 344 20.19 -7.02 16.93
N ARG A 345 19.47 -6.86 18.05
CA ARG A 345 19.79 -5.82 19.05
C ARG A 345 21.19 -5.98 19.66
N LYS A 346 21.64 -7.22 19.86
CA LYS A 346 23.00 -7.49 20.35
C LYS A 346 24.06 -7.17 19.28
N ALA A 347 23.75 -7.35 18.00
CA ALA A 347 24.63 -6.96 16.91
C ALA A 347 24.72 -5.42 16.80
N GLU A 348 23.58 -4.72 16.90
CA GLU A 348 23.53 -3.26 16.99
C GLU A 348 24.31 -2.73 18.20
N ALA A 349 24.08 -3.29 19.40
CA ALA A 349 24.73 -2.85 20.64
C ALA A 349 26.24 -3.17 20.70
N LYS A 350 26.71 -4.17 19.93
CA LYS A 350 28.15 -4.47 19.82
C LYS A 350 28.91 -3.40 19.04
N GLY A 351 28.23 -2.38 18.52
CA GLY A 351 28.89 -1.17 18.04
C GLY A 351 29.93 -1.49 16.99
N GLN A 352 29.53 -2.21 15.93
CA GLN A 352 30.15 -1.88 14.66
C GLN A 352 29.73 -0.43 14.41
N ASP A 353 30.64 0.51 14.71
CA ASP A 353 30.46 1.92 14.39
C ASP A 353 30.37 2.01 12.87
N TYR A 354 29.16 1.79 12.34
CA TYR A 354 28.89 1.89 10.91
C TYR A 354 29.27 3.28 10.41
N VAL A 355 29.20 4.28 11.30
CA VAL A 355 29.66 5.65 11.12
C VAL A 355 31.16 5.75 10.82
N SER A 356 31.99 4.88 11.41
CA SER A 356 33.44 4.85 11.17
C SER A 356 33.84 4.16 9.86
N ASP A 357 32.98 3.30 9.33
CA ASP A 357 33.12 2.63 8.03
C ASP A 357 32.40 3.38 6.90
N LEU A 358 31.78 4.55 7.17
CA LEU A 358 31.28 5.38 6.08
C LEU A 358 32.45 5.75 5.18
N PRO A 359 32.32 5.53 3.87
CA PRO A 359 33.41 5.81 2.97
C PRO A 359 33.79 7.29 3.03
N GLU A 360 35.10 7.57 2.97
CA GLU A 360 35.70 8.88 3.21
C GLU A 360 35.09 10.01 2.35
N TYR A 361 34.42 9.66 1.24
CA TYR A 361 33.69 10.61 0.41
C TYR A 361 32.48 11.24 1.13
N CYS A 362 31.65 10.47 1.87
CA CYS A 362 30.47 11.02 2.56
C CYS A 362 30.86 12.05 3.64
N VAL A 363 31.94 11.80 4.38
CA VAL A 363 32.41 12.71 5.44
C VAL A 363 33.01 13.99 4.83
N LYS A 364 33.74 13.88 3.71
CA LYS A 364 34.25 15.06 3.00
C LYS A 364 33.15 15.86 2.32
N GLU A 365 32.14 15.19 1.79
CA GLU A 365 31.04 15.77 1.01
C GLU A 365 30.03 16.51 1.90
N THR A 366 29.72 15.99 3.09
CA THR A 366 28.89 16.71 4.09
C THR A 366 29.53 18.01 4.59
N HIS A 367 30.86 18.03 4.77
CA HIS A 367 31.56 19.28 5.09
C HIS A 367 31.53 20.25 3.89
N GLY A 368 31.72 19.70 2.67
CA GLY A 368 31.61 20.45 1.42
C GLY A 368 30.23 21.07 1.22
N GLU A 369 29.15 20.36 1.53
CA GLU A 369 27.76 20.80 1.40
C GLU A 369 27.52 22.12 2.10
N THR A 370 27.85 22.20 3.40
CA THR A 370 27.64 23.42 4.19
C THR A 370 28.38 24.62 3.61
N VAL A 371 29.61 24.41 3.12
CA VAL A 371 30.42 25.46 2.49
C VAL A 371 29.84 25.88 1.13
N MET A 372 29.38 24.93 0.30
CA MET A 372 28.78 25.24 -1.01
C MET A 372 27.42 25.92 -0.89
N VAL A 373 26.56 25.45 0.02
CA VAL A 373 25.23 26.01 0.25
C VAL A 373 25.37 27.43 0.79
N THR A 374 26.27 27.66 1.76
CA THR A 374 26.51 29.02 2.28
C THR A 374 27.11 29.94 1.22
N ALA A 375 28.04 29.45 0.39
CA ALA A 375 28.58 30.23 -0.73
C ALA A 375 27.52 30.55 -1.80
N GLY A 376 26.66 29.59 -2.14
CA GLY A 376 25.55 29.77 -3.07
C GLY A 376 24.51 30.78 -2.57
N LEU A 377 24.12 30.70 -1.29
CA LEU A 377 23.23 31.68 -0.66
C LEU A 377 23.86 33.08 -0.58
N ALA A 378 25.15 33.17 -0.26
CA ALA A 378 25.88 34.44 -0.32
C ALA A 378 25.88 35.02 -1.74
N ALA A 379 25.94 34.18 -2.77
CA ALA A 379 25.87 34.62 -4.18
C ALA A 379 24.50 35.15 -4.55
N VAL A 380 23.43 34.48 -4.10
CA VAL A 380 22.06 34.98 -4.27
C VAL A 380 21.91 36.34 -3.62
N LEU A 381 22.29 36.49 -2.35
CA LEU A 381 22.18 37.76 -1.63
C LEU A 381 23.00 38.87 -2.29
N THR A 382 24.21 38.54 -2.75
CA THR A 382 25.08 39.49 -3.46
C THR A 382 24.46 39.91 -4.79
N ASN A 383 23.90 38.98 -5.57
CA ASN A 383 23.27 39.29 -6.86
C ASN A 383 21.97 40.09 -6.71
N VAL A 384 21.20 39.84 -5.66
CA VAL A 384 20.00 40.64 -5.36
C VAL A 384 20.41 42.06 -4.95
N ALA A 385 21.47 42.18 -4.14
CA ALA A 385 22.02 43.49 -3.77
C ALA A 385 22.60 44.25 -4.97
N THR A 386 23.34 43.60 -5.86
CA THR A 386 23.86 44.22 -7.10
C THR A 386 22.72 44.64 -8.01
N ALA A 387 21.71 43.79 -8.22
CA ALA A 387 20.56 44.11 -9.04
C ALA A 387 19.77 45.30 -8.47
N TYR A 388 19.56 45.34 -7.15
CA TYR A 388 18.91 46.46 -6.48
C TYR A 388 19.68 47.77 -6.67
N VAL A 389 21.00 47.75 -6.54
CA VAL A 389 21.84 48.94 -6.76
C VAL A 389 21.80 49.37 -8.22
N ALA A 390 21.92 48.44 -9.17
CA ALA A 390 21.85 48.73 -10.60
C ALA A 390 20.49 49.31 -11.01
N LEU A 391 19.39 48.79 -10.45
CA LEU A 391 18.04 49.35 -10.62
C LEU A 391 17.94 50.74 -9.99
N SER A 392 18.50 50.94 -8.79
CA SER A 392 18.48 52.24 -8.11
C SER A 392 19.26 53.31 -8.87
N VAL A 393 20.37 52.94 -9.50
CA VAL A 393 21.12 53.80 -10.43
C VAL A 393 20.30 54.11 -11.68
N SER A 394 19.64 53.11 -12.26
CA SER A 394 18.86 53.25 -13.50
C SER A 394 17.60 54.10 -13.30
N LEU A 395 16.91 53.91 -12.17
CA LEU A 395 15.68 54.64 -11.80
C LEU A 395 15.95 55.96 -11.09
N ARG A 396 17.22 56.28 -10.80
CA ARG A 396 17.63 57.48 -10.06
C ARG A 396 16.89 57.62 -8.73
N LEU A 397 16.90 56.57 -7.90
CA LEU A 397 16.29 56.63 -6.57
C LEU A 397 17.20 57.40 -5.58
N PRO A 398 16.65 58.33 -4.76
CA PRO A 398 17.42 59.03 -3.73
C PRO A 398 17.85 58.06 -2.61
N ILE A 399 19.11 58.15 -2.16
CA ILE A 399 19.62 57.36 -1.02
C ILE A 399 19.12 57.98 0.29
N GLY A 400 18.10 57.38 0.88
CA GLY A 400 17.67 57.60 2.25
C GLY A 400 16.76 58.83 2.47
N PRO A 401 16.07 58.88 3.61
CA PRO A 401 15.32 60.06 4.02
C PRO A 401 16.30 61.23 4.13
N LYS A 402 15.94 62.39 3.58
CA LYS A 402 16.59 63.63 3.97
C LYS A 402 16.46 63.68 5.50
N ALA A 403 17.56 63.60 6.23
CA ALA A 403 17.56 63.99 7.63
C ALA A 403 17.01 65.43 7.64
N ALA A 404 15.79 65.57 8.17
CA ALA A 404 15.08 66.83 8.25
C ALA A 404 15.83 67.78 9.19
#